data_AF-A0A645AR67-F1
#
_entry.id   AF-A0A645AR67-F1
#
_cell.length_a   1.000
_cell.length_b   1.000
_cell.length_c   1.000
_cell.angle_alpha   90.00
_cell.angle_beta   90.00
_cell.angle_gamma   90.00
#
_symmetry.space_group_name_H-M   'P 1'
#
loop_
_entity.id
_entity.type
_entity.pdbx_description
1 polymer ?
#
loop_
_entity_poly.entity_id
_entity_poly.type
_entity_poly.pdbx_seq_one_letter_code
_entity_poly.pdbx_strand_id
1 'polypeptide(L)'
;MHLGCLISDPSTPKDLKLMVVANDSIPMFDIDDKEVMQNVIDSVLKNFNTFRQAFVVKSPQNTAFTMAYQNRISEPRYQVQIFFTEEAAIEWLAGK
;
A
#
# COMPACT_ATOMS: atom_id res chain seq x y z
N MET A 1 -1.31 -10.90 1.31
CA MET A 1 -0.18 -10.81 0.35
C MET A 1 1.06 -10.38 1.14
N HIS A 2 2.06 -11.24 1.29
CA HIS A 2 3.28 -10.91 2.03
C HIS A 2 4.18 -10.04 1.15
N LEU A 3 4.23 -8.72 1.40
CA LEU A 3 5.17 -7.80 0.75
C LEU A 3 6.61 -8.32 0.79
N GLY A 4 6.95 -9.15 1.79
CA GLY A 4 8.24 -9.82 1.94
C GLY A 4 8.73 -10.57 0.70
N CYS A 5 7.86 -11.18 -0.11
CA CYS A 5 8.28 -11.90 -1.32
C CYS A 5 8.76 -10.97 -2.44
N LEU A 6 8.16 -9.78 -2.56
CA LEU A 6 8.56 -8.77 -3.55
C LEU A 6 9.91 -8.12 -3.19
N ILE A 7 10.26 -8.11 -1.90
CA ILE A 7 11.51 -7.55 -1.40
C ILE A 7 12.71 -8.45 -1.72
N SER A 8 12.50 -9.78 -1.72
CA SER A 8 13.57 -10.76 -1.87
C SER A 8 13.94 -11.09 -3.32
N ASP A 9 13.11 -10.74 -4.31
CA ASP A 9 13.38 -11.04 -5.71
C ASP A 9 14.16 -9.90 -6.39
N PRO A 10 15.43 -10.12 -6.79
CA PRO A 10 16.26 -9.11 -7.43
C PRO A 10 15.75 -8.66 -8.81
N SER A 11 14.84 -9.42 -9.43
CA SER A 11 14.19 -9.05 -10.69
C SER A 11 13.06 -8.04 -10.53
N THR A 12 12.63 -7.77 -9.28
CA THR A 12 11.55 -6.83 -9.01
C THR A 12 11.94 -5.42 -9.45
N PRO A 13 11.09 -4.73 -10.25
CA PRO A 13 11.34 -3.35 -10.66
C PRO A 13 11.55 -2.42 -9.46
N LYS A 14 12.51 -1.51 -9.57
CA LYS A 14 12.81 -0.52 -8.52
C LYS A 14 11.74 0.56 -8.38
N ASP A 15 10.93 0.78 -9.41
CA ASP A 15 9.75 1.63 -9.38
C ASP A 15 8.50 0.76 -9.34
N LEU A 16 8.03 0.47 -8.13
CA LEU A 16 6.96 -0.51 -7.90
C LEU A 16 5.60 0.16 -7.94
N LYS A 17 4.68 -0.46 -8.68
CA LYS A 17 3.26 -0.10 -8.73
C LYS A 17 2.45 -1.32 -8.30
N LEU A 18 1.65 -1.18 -7.25
CA LEU A 18 0.88 -2.29 -6.67
C LEU A 18 -0.58 -1.88 -6.51
N MET A 19 -1.49 -2.73 -6.97
CA MET A 19 -2.90 -2.63 -6.66
C MET A 19 -3.25 -3.71 -5.63
N VAL A 20 -3.93 -3.31 -4.55
CA VAL A 20 -4.44 -4.21 -3.53
C VAL A 20 -5.95 -4.10 -3.52
N VAL A 21 -6.63 -5.18 -3.91
CA VAL A 21 -8.08 -5.30 -3.82
C VAL A 21 -8.40 -5.97 -2.49
N ALA A 22 -9.04 -5.23 -1.58
CA ALA A 22 -9.23 -5.66 -0.19
C ALA A 22 -10.71 -5.66 0.24
N ASN A 23 -11.62 -5.89 -0.71
CA ASN A 23 -13.07 -5.81 -0.50
C ASN A 23 -13.58 -6.78 0.56
N ASP A 24 -13.03 -7.99 0.60
CA ASP A 24 -13.44 -9.05 1.53
C ASP A 24 -12.48 -9.20 2.72
N SER A 25 -11.56 -8.25 2.88
CA SER A 25 -10.58 -8.30 3.97
C SER A 25 -11.20 -7.81 5.27
N ILE A 26 -10.87 -8.50 6.37
CA ILE A 26 -11.15 -8.03 7.73
C ILE A 26 -9.84 -7.45 8.26
N PRO A 27 -9.78 -6.14 8.58
CA PRO A 27 -8.59 -5.52 9.13
C PRO A 27 -8.29 -6.15 10.51
N MET A 28 -7.10 -6.74 10.67
CA MET A 28 -6.70 -7.51 11.86
C MET A 28 -5.59 -6.85 12.69
N PHE A 29 -5.25 -5.59 12.40
CA PHE A 29 -4.16 -4.85 13.01
C PHE A 29 -4.70 -3.81 13.99
N ASP A 30 -4.00 -3.64 15.10
CA ASP A 30 -4.33 -2.66 16.13
C ASP A 30 -3.64 -1.32 15.82
N ILE A 31 -4.17 -0.23 16.38
CA ILE A 31 -3.60 1.10 16.26
C ILE A 31 -2.17 1.18 16.81
N ASP A 32 -1.86 0.30 17.78
CA ASP A 32 -0.57 0.11 18.43
C ASP A 32 0.48 -0.54 17.51
N ASP A 33 0.06 -1.19 16.41
CA ASP A 33 0.96 -1.77 15.40
C ASP A 33 1.62 -0.70 14.51
N LYS A 34 1.48 0.58 14.84
CA LYS A 34 2.02 1.71 14.06
C LYS A 34 3.51 1.58 13.81
N GLU A 35 4.29 1.31 14.87
CA GLU A 35 5.75 1.23 14.77
C GLU A 35 6.17 0.02 13.94
N VAL A 36 5.47 -1.10 14.09
CA VAL A 36 5.66 -2.30 13.27
C VAL A 36 5.41 -2.00 11.80
N MET A 37 4.31 -1.32 11.47
CA MET A 37 3.99 -0.94 10.09
C MET A 37 5.04 0.00 9.51
N GLN A 38 5.52 1.00 10.25
CA GLN A 38 6.56 1.90 9.77
C GLN A 38 7.86 1.14 9.49
N ASN A 39 8.28 0.25 10.39
CA ASN A 39 9.48 -0.56 10.21
C ASN A 39 9.38 -1.48 8.98
N VAL A 40 8.20 -2.04 8.70
CA VAL A 40 7.96 -2.84 7.49
C VAL A 40 8.08 -1.97 6.24
N ILE A 41 7.44 -0.80 6.23
CA ILE A 41 7.52 0.17 5.13
C ILE A 41 8.98 0.56 4.86
N ASP A 42 9.71 0.95 5.89
CA ASP A 42 11.11 1.36 5.78
C ASP A 42 11.99 0.23 5.23
N SER A 43 11.72 -1.02 5.67
CA SER A 43 12.42 -2.20 5.17
C SER A 43 12.13 -2.47 3.69
N VAL A 44 10.86 -2.36 3.28
CA VAL A 44 10.43 -2.50 1.87
C VAL A 44 11.12 -1.43 1.02
N LEU A 45 11.05 -0.17 1.42
CA LEU A 45 11.53 0.97 0.64
C LEU A 45 13.05 1.07 0.51
N LYS A 46 13.84 0.31 1.28
CA LYS A 46 15.28 0.14 1.00
C LYS A 46 15.55 -0.44 -0.38
N ASN A 47 14.59 -1.19 -0.93
CA ASN A 47 14.76 -1.91 -2.19
C ASN A 47 14.13 -1.21 -3.40
N PHE A 48 13.43 -0.10 -3.19
CA PHE A 48 12.68 0.61 -4.23
C PHE A 48 13.05 2.10 -4.28
N ASN A 49 13.10 2.65 -5.48
CA ASN A 49 13.23 4.09 -5.71
C ASN A 49 11.89 4.78 -5.45
N THR A 50 10.81 4.19 -5.98
CA THR A 50 9.44 4.64 -5.75
C THR A 50 8.54 3.44 -5.52
N PHE A 51 7.53 3.65 -4.68
CA PHE A 51 6.47 2.67 -4.45
C PHE A 51 5.12 3.38 -4.47
N ARG A 52 4.29 3.06 -5.46
CA ARG A 52 2.89 3.52 -5.54
C ARG A 52 1.98 2.36 -5.25
N GLN A 53 1.09 2.54 -4.27
CA GLN A 53 0.11 1.53 -3.91
C GLN A 53 -1.30 2.09 -3.97
N ALA A 54 -2.14 1.44 -4.77
CA ALA A 54 -3.56 1.73 -4.84
C ALA A 54 -4.35 0.67 -4.04
N PHE A 55 -5.19 1.11 -3.12
CA PHE A 55 -6.13 0.24 -2.42
C PHE A 55 -7.52 0.38 -3.02
N VAL A 56 -8.10 -0.74 -3.46
CA VAL A 56 -9.49 -0.81 -3.90
C VAL A 56 -10.31 -1.43 -2.78
N VAL A 57 -11.15 -0.61 -2.16
CA VAL A 57 -11.97 -0.97 -1.00
C VAL A 57 -13.39 -0.48 -1.18
N LYS A 58 -14.35 -1.34 -0.84
CA LYS A 58 -15.79 -1.05 -0.97
C LYS A 58 -16.51 -0.92 0.38
N SER A 59 -15.91 -1.40 1.48
CA SER A 59 -16.52 -1.32 2.80
C SER A 59 -16.10 -0.04 3.53
N PRO A 60 -17.02 0.64 4.24
CA PRO A 60 -16.68 1.82 5.04
C PRO A 60 -15.59 1.55 6.09
N GLN A 61 -15.60 0.35 6.68
CA GLN A 61 -14.60 -0.07 7.66
C GLN A 61 -13.19 -0.15 7.03
N ASN A 62 -13.07 -0.77 5.85
CA ASN A 62 -11.78 -0.88 5.17
C ASN A 62 -11.32 0.47 4.66
N THR A 63 -12.22 1.32 4.17
CA THR A 63 -11.91 2.70 3.81
C THR A 63 -11.33 3.46 5.01
N ALA A 64 -12.02 3.45 6.15
CA ALA A 64 -11.54 4.14 7.36
C ALA A 64 -10.17 3.62 7.81
N PHE A 65 -9.98 2.30 7.76
CA PHE A 65 -8.71 1.69 8.10
C PHE A 65 -7.59 2.14 7.15
N THR A 66 -7.79 2.01 5.85
CA THR A 66 -6.77 2.37 4.85
C THR A 66 -6.47 3.86 4.88
N MET A 67 -7.45 4.71 5.19
CA MET A 67 -7.23 6.15 5.40
C MET A 67 -6.32 6.42 6.60
N ALA A 68 -6.54 5.71 7.72
CA ALA A 68 -5.67 5.82 8.89
C ALA A 68 -4.23 5.41 8.57
N TYR A 69 -4.06 4.38 7.72
CA TYR A 69 -2.77 3.97 7.20
C TYR A 69 -2.13 5.04 6.30
N GLN A 70 -2.86 5.53 5.29
CA GLN A 70 -2.41 6.55 4.35
C GLN A 70 -1.91 7.81 5.07
N ASN A 71 -2.66 8.29 6.08
CA ASN A 71 -2.31 9.49 6.85
C ASN A 71 -1.05 9.34 7.72
N ARG A 72 -0.57 8.12 7.95
CA ARG A 72 0.63 7.84 8.76
C ARG A 72 1.90 7.81 7.93
N ILE A 73 1.79 7.74 6.60
CA ILE A 73 2.94 7.65 5.71
C ILE A 73 3.52 9.05 5.53
N SER A 74 4.77 9.21 5.95
CA SER A 74 5.54 10.46 5.81
C SER A 74 6.65 10.36 4.77
N GLU A 75 6.89 9.18 4.21
CA GLU A 75 7.99 8.90 3.30
C GLU A 75 7.62 9.26 1.84
N PRO A 76 8.26 10.27 1.23
CA PRO A 76 7.89 10.77 -0.10
C PRO A 76 7.99 9.74 -1.24
N ARG A 77 8.86 8.74 -1.09
CA ARG A 77 9.00 7.66 -2.08
C ARG A 77 7.82 6.69 -2.06
N TYR A 78 6.99 6.72 -1.02
CA TYR A 78 5.85 5.84 -0.86
C TYR A 78 4.54 6.62 -0.95
N GLN A 79 3.79 6.37 -2.02
CA GLN A 79 2.52 7.00 -2.28
C GLN A 79 1.41 5.97 -2.15
N VAL A 80 0.43 6.27 -1.31
CA VAL A 80 -0.76 5.44 -1.13
C VAL A 80 -1.98 6.25 -1.52
N GLN A 81 -2.90 5.61 -2.24
CA GLN A 81 -4.18 6.19 -2.59
C GLN A 81 -5.30 5.15 -2.53
N ILE A 82 -6.49 5.60 -2.16
CA ILE A 82 -7.67 4.75 -1.94
C ILE A 82 -8.68 5.00 -3.04
N PHE A 83 -9.25 3.93 -3.57
CA PHE A 83 -10.21 3.93 -4.67
C PHE A 83 -11.40 3.02 -4.36
N PHE A 84 -12.54 3.33 -4.97
CA PHE A 84 -13.72 2.47 -4.96
C PHE A 84 -13.73 1.47 -6.12
N THR A 85 -13.11 1.83 -7.25
CA THR A 85 -13.06 1.03 -8.48
C THR A 85 -11.63 0.67 -8.86
N GLU A 86 -11.47 -0.47 -9.52
CA GLU A 86 -10.16 -0.94 -10.01
C GLU A 86 -9.68 -0.07 -11.18
N GLU A 87 -10.60 0.38 -12.03
CA GLU A 87 -10.30 1.22 -13.18
C GLU A 87 -9.61 2.52 -12.77
N ALA A 88 -10.14 3.21 -11.75
CA ALA A 88 -9.55 4.45 -11.24
C ALA A 88 -8.17 4.21 -10.59
N ALA A 89 -8.02 3.08 -9.89
CA ALA A 89 -6.73 2.67 -9.33
C ALA A 89 -5.68 2.45 -10.43
N ILE A 90 -6.06 1.78 -11.52
CA ILE A 90 -5.19 1.52 -12.67
C ILE A 90 -4.77 2.82 -13.35
N GLU A 91 -5.70 3.75 -13.59
CA GLU A 91 -5.40 5.05 -14.19
C GLU A 91 -4.39 5.84 -13.36
N TRP A 92 -4.62 5.93 -12.05
CA TRP A 92 -3.70 6.61 -11.14
C TRP A 92 -2.32 5.94 -11.11
N LEU A 93 -2.25 4.61 -11.06
CA LEU A 93 -0.98 3.86 -11.11
C LEU A 93 -0.25 4.09 -12.44
N ALA A 94 -0.98 4.22 -13.55
CA ALA A 94 -0.41 4.56 -14.85
C ALA A 94 0.14 6.00 -14.92
N GLY A 95 -0.17 6.85 -13.94
CA GLY A 95 0.22 8.26 -13.90
C GLY A 95 -0.67 9.15 -14.77
N LYS A 96 -1.91 8.72 -15.01
CA LYS A 96 -2.95 9.49 -15.68
C LYS A 96 -3.78 10.28 -14.68
#